data_AF-A0A8T6YIT4-F1
#
_entry.id   AF-A0A8T6YIT4-F1
#
_cell.length_a   1.000
_cell.length_b   1.000
_cell.length_c   1.000
_cell.angle_alpha   90.00
_cell.angle_beta   90.00
_cell.angle_gamma   90.00
#
_symmetry.space_group_name_H-M   'P 1'
#
loop_
_entity.id
_entity.type
_entity.pdbx_description
1 polymer ?
#
loop_
_entity_poly.entity_id
_entity_poly.type
_entity_poly.pdbx_seq_one_letter_code
_entity_poly.pdbx_strand_id
1 'polypeptide(L)'
;MQTEKGQSIEDASMQMIDDEIGIHKYNDKEWPIVRRIIHSTADFDFARENKVIFHKDAIQSGMTALRNGCSIVVDVNGVIGGLNKQNPKDFQNKIICNISNPEIM
;
A
#
# COMPACT_ATOMS: atom_id res chain seq x y z
N MET A 1 11.45 -7.32 -12.74
CA MET A 1 11.36 -8.48 -11.83
C MET A 1 12.40 -8.28 -10.75
N GLN A 2 12.05 -8.45 -9.47
CA GLN A 2 12.98 -8.31 -8.35
C GLN A 2 14.03 -9.43 -8.40
N THR A 3 15.26 -9.16 -8.00
CA THR A 3 16.31 -10.19 -7.92
C THR A 3 16.10 -11.08 -6.71
N GLU A 4 16.61 -12.31 -6.73
CA GLU A 4 16.54 -13.23 -5.58
C GLU A 4 17.12 -12.59 -4.30
N LYS A 5 18.27 -11.91 -4.45
CA LYS A 5 18.87 -11.15 -3.35
C LYS A 5 17.94 -10.03 -2.86
N GLY A 6 17.31 -9.30 -3.77
CA GLY A 6 16.34 -8.27 -3.42
C GLY A 6 15.15 -8.80 -2.64
N GLN A 7 14.63 -9.98 -3.02
CA GLN A 7 13.55 -10.64 -2.28
C GLN A 7 14.00 -11.05 -0.88
N SER A 8 15.19 -11.66 -0.75
CA SER A 8 15.72 -12.08 0.56
C SER A 8 15.91 -10.92 1.55
N ILE A 9 16.28 -9.74 1.06
CA ILE A 9 16.40 -8.52 1.88
C ILE A 9 15.02 -8.06 2.36
N GLU A 10 14.02 -8.07 1.47
CA GLU A 10 12.65 -7.72 1.84
C GLU A 10 12.09 -8.71 2.85
N ASP A 11 12.26 -10.02 2.64
CA ASP A 11 11.80 -11.06 3.56
C ASP A 11 12.42 -10.90 4.96
N ALA A 12 13.74 -10.67 5.03
CA ALA A 12 14.43 -10.41 6.27
C ALA A 12 13.93 -9.11 6.95
N SER A 13 13.63 -8.06 6.17
CA SER A 13 13.04 -6.83 6.69
C SER A 13 11.64 -7.05 7.25
N MET A 14 10.80 -7.83 6.57
CA MET A 14 9.45 -8.15 7.05
C MET A 14 9.52 -8.94 8.36
N GLN A 15 10.43 -9.92 8.47
CA GLN A 15 10.65 -10.67 9.70
C GLN A 15 11.10 -9.77 10.86
N MET A 16 12.04 -8.85 10.63
CA MET A 16 12.46 -7.89 11.66
C MET A 16 11.31 -7.00 12.14
N ILE A 17 10.41 -6.59 11.24
CA ILE A 17 9.24 -5.80 11.62
C ILE A 17 8.27 -6.64 12.46
N ASP A 18 8.04 -7.89 12.06
CA ASP A 18 7.17 -8.82 12.80
C ASP A 18 7.72 -9.06 14.22
N ASP A 19 9.03 -9.29 14.36
CA ASP A 19 9.69 -9.52 15.65
C ASP A 19 9.65 -8.29 16.58
N GLU A 20 9.87 -7.09 16.02
CA GLU A 20 9.89 -5.82 16.78
C GLU A 20 8.50 -5.34 17.20
N ILE A 21 7.46 -5.58 16.39
CA ILE A 21 6.07 -5.26 16.77
C ILE A 21 5.52 -6.31 17.73
N GLY A 22 5.81 -7.59 17.50
CA GLY A 22 5.24 -8.68 18.26
C GLY A 22 3.70 -8.69 18.18
N ILE A 23 3.02 -8.63 19.32
CA ILE A 23 1.56 -8.76 19.37
C ILE A 23 0.88 -7.45 18.95
N HIS A 24 0.05 -7.52 17.92
CA HIS A 24 -0.79 -6.41 17.45
C HIS A 24 -2.26 -6.82 17.29
N LYS A 25 -3.14 -5.82 17.10
CA LYS A 25 -4.60 -6.04 16.96
C LYS A 25 -5.09 -6.22 15.52
N TYR A 26 -4.20 -6.02 14.54
CA TYR A 26 -4.54 -6.16 13.12
C TYR A 26 -4.83 -7.62 12.76
N ASN A 27 -5.85 -7.84 11.93
CA ASN A 27 -6.12 -9.16 11.37
C ASN A 27 -5.19 -9.50 10.18
N ASP A 28 -5.29 -10.73 9.68
CA ASP A 28 -4.44 -11.27 8.60
C ASP A 28 -4.48 -10.46 7.29
N LYS A 29 -5.54 -9.66 7.06
CA LYS A 29 -5.65 -8.80 5.87
C LYS A 29 -5.11 -7.38 6.13
N GLU A 30 -5.22 -6.91 7.36
CA GLU A 30 -4.76 -5.57 7.77
C GLU A 30 -3.25 -5.54 8.00
N TRP A 31 -2.71 -6.56 8.68
CA TRP A 31 -1.31 -6.59 9.06
C TRP A 31 -0.34 -6.44 7.88
N PRO A 32 -0.52 -7.12 6.73
CA PRO A 32 0.36 -6.93 5.57
C PRO A 32 0.42 -5.49 5.07
N ILE A 33 -0.67 -4.72 5.21
CA ILE A 33 -0.73 -3.31 4.81
C ILE A 33 0.06 -2.45 5.80
N VAL A 34 -0.18 -2.65 7.10
CA VAL A 34 0.55 -1.92 8.16
C VAL A 34 2.04 -2.22 8.12
N ARG A 35 2.42 -3.50 7.98
CA ARG A 35 3.80 -3.94 7.85
C ARG A 35 4.50 -3.32 6.64
N ARG A 36 3.80 -3.18 5.51
CA ARG A 36 4.32 -2.50 4.31
C ARG A 36 4.53 -1.01 4.52
N ILE A 37 3.65 -0.35 5.29
CA ILE A 37 3.81 1.06 5.68
C ILE A 37 5.09 1.19 6.51
N ILE A 38 5.25 0.40 7.58
CA ILE A 38 6.46 0.41 8.42
C ILE A 38 7.72 0.14 7.59
N HIS A 39 7.69 -0.86 6.69
CA HIS A 39 8.83 -1.15 5.81
C HIS A 39 9.23 0.05 4.94
N SER A 40 8.27 0.86 4.53
CA SER A 40 8.51 2.02 3.66
C SER A 40 8.96 3.26 4.42
N THR A 41 8.64 3.35 5.72
CA THR A 41 8.90 4.53 6.56
C THR A 41 9.95 4.32 7.65
N ALA A 42 10.26 3.06 7.98
CA ALA A 42 10.99 2.63 9.17
C ALA A 42 10.37 3.14 10.50
N ASP A 43 9.08 3.47 10.50
CA ASP A 43 8.36 4.03 11.64
C ASP A 43 7.36 3.02 12.22
N PHE A 44 7.68 2.49 13.40
CA PHE A 44 6.89 1.49 14.10
C PHE A 44 5.62 2.06 14.75
N ASP A 45 5.50 3.38 14.86
CA ASP A 45 4.34 4.01 15.49
C ASP A 45 3.06 3.81 14.68
N PHE A 46 3.15 3.49 13.38
CA PHE A 46 2.01 3.08 12.56
C PHE A 46 1.32 1.80 13.07
N ALA A 47 2.00 0.98 13.87
CA ALA A 47 1.40 -0.15 14.58
C ALA A 47 1.17 0.11 16.08
N ARG A 48 1.72 1.20 16.63
CA ARG A 48 1.64 1.57 18.05
C ARG A 48 0.76 2.83 18.21
N GLU A 49 1.37 3.99 18.50
CA GLU A 49 0.67 5.22 18.87
C GLU A 49 -0.13 5.84 17.72
N ASN A 50 0.44 5.87 16.51
CA ASN A 50 -0.17 6.45 15.30
C ASN A 50 -1.03 5.47 14.50
N LYS A 51 -1.32 4.28 15.08
CA LYS A 51 -2.20 3.20 14.58
C LYS A 51 -2.94 3.51 13.27
N VAL A 52 -2.78 2.63 12.27
CA VAL A 52 -3.65 2.62 11.10
C VAL A 52 -5.06 2.17 11.47
N ILE A 53 -6.08 2.93 11.07
CA ILE A 53 -7.48 2.59 11.33
C ILE A 53 -8.13 2.11 10.03
N PHE A 54 -8.72 0.92 10.08
CA PHE A 54 -9.45 0.34 8.95
C PHE A 54 -10.95 0.45 9.17
N HIS A 55 -11.67 0.95 8.18
CA HIS A 55 -13.11 0.72 8.11
C HIS A 55 -13.36 -0.78 7.85
N LYS A 56 -14.42 -1.35 8.45
CA LYS A 56 -14.74 -2.80 8.38
C LYS A 56 -14.73 -3.37 6.95
N ASP A 57 -15.16 -2.57 5.97
CA ASP A 57 -15.27 -2.98 4.57
C ASP A 57 -14.14 -2.45 3.67
N ALA A 58 -13.18 -1.68 4.22
CA ALA A 58 -12.18 -0.96 3.41
C ALA A 58 -11.41 -1.87 2.46
N ILE A 59 -10.87 -2.97 2.99
CA ILE A 59 -10.04 -3.90 2.21
C ILE A 59 -10.90 -4.65 1.19
N GLN A 60 -12.06 -5.17 1.60
CA GLN A 60 -12.91 -5.95 0.70
C GLN A 60 -13.52 -5.09 -0.42
N SER A 61 -13.98 -3.89 -0.08
CA SER A 61 -14.52 -2.91 -1.04
C SER A 61 -13.42 -2.47 -2.01
N GLY A 62 -12.24 -2.10 -1.50
CA GLY A 62 -11.09 -1.69 -2.32
C GLY A 62 -10.65 -2.79 -3.29
N MET A 63 -10.49 -4.03 -2.82
CA MET A 63 -10.15 -5.15 -3.71
C MET A 63 -11.21 -5.40 -4.79
N THR A 64 -12.50 -5.28 -4.45
CA THR A 64 -13.61 -5.48 -5.40
C THR A 64 -13.62 -4.37 -6.46
N ALA A 65 -13.46 -3.12 -6.04
CA ALA A 65 -13.40 -1.97 -6.94
C ALA A 65 -12.21 -2.07 -7.91
N LEU A 66 -11.03 -2.43 -7.41
CA LEU A 66 -9.83 -2.61 -8.23
C LEU A 66 -10.05 -3.71 -9.28
N ARG A 67 -10.57 -4.88 -8.88
CA ARG A 67 -10.86 -5.99 -9.81
C ARG A 67 -11.92 -5.64 -10.87
N ASN A 68 -12.83 -4.73 -10.54
CA ASN A 68 -13.87 -4.26 -11.45
C ASN A 68 -13.40 -3.09 -12.34
N GLY A 69 -12.10 -2.77 -12.39
CA GLY A 69 -11.57 -1.73 -13.28
C GLY A 69 -11.91 -0.31 -12.84
N CYS A 70 -12.10 -0.06 -11.53
CA CYS A 70 -12.35 1.30 -11.07
C CYS A 70 -11.20 2.26 -11.43
N SER A 71 -11.51 3.54 -11.55
CA SER A 71 -10.48 4.58 -11.62
C SER A 71 -9.79 4.74 -10.26
N ILE A 72 -8.48 4.93 -10.26
CA ILE A 72 -7.67 5.27 -9.09
C ILE A 72 -7.33 6.75 -9.20
N VAL A 73 -7.98 7.58 -8.37
CA VAL A 73 -7.70 9.01 -8.30
C VAL A 73 -6.65 9.25 -7.23
N VAL A 74 -5.58 9.96 -7.57
CA VAL A 74 -4.53 10.36 -6.64
C VAL A 74 -4.36 11.87 -6.67
N ASP A 75 -3.91 12.42 -5.54
CA ASP A 75 -3.74 13.85 -5.32
C ASP A 75 -2.41 14.38 -5.87
N VAL A 76 -1.33 13.59 -5.83
CA VAL A 76 0.00 13.98 -6.32
C VAL A 76 0.59 12.96 -7.30
N ASN A 77 1.38 13.42 -8.27
CA ASN A 77 2.06 12.56 -9.24
C ASN A 77 3.05 11.57 -8.60
N GLY A 78 3.59 11.90 -7.41
CA GLY A 78 4.48 11.02 -6.67
C GLY A 78 3.85 9.67 -6.33
N VAL A 79 2.54 9.64 -6.03
CA VAL A 79 1.83 8.39 -5.72
C VAL A 79 1.82 7.47 -6.95
N ILE A 80 1.64 8.02 -8.15
CA ILE A 80 1.70 7.24 -9.40
C ILE A 80 3.06 6.56 -9.56
N GLY A 81 4.14 7.26 -9.20
CA GLY A 81 5.50 6.72 -9.26
C GLY A 81 5.74 5.52 -8.34
N GLY A 82 4.99 5.42 -7.24
CA GLY A 82 5.04 4.30 -6.30
C GLY A 82 4.19 3.09 -6.69
N LEU A 83 3.30 3.22 -7.67
CA LEU A 83 2.46 2.10 -8.13
C LEU A 83 3.25 1.11 -8.98
N ASN A 84 2.95 -0.17 -8.84
CA ASN A 84 3.37 -1.17 -9.81
C ASN A 84 2.79 -0.80 -11.19
N LYS A 85 3.62 -0.77 -12.23
CA LYS A 85 3.21 -0.33 -13.58
C LYS A 85 2.33 -1.33 -14.33
N GLN A 86 2.34 -2.60 -13.91
CA GLN A 86 1.63 -3.69 -14.58
C GLN A 86 0.26 -3.94 -13.96
N ASN A 87 0.13 -3.96 -12.63
CA ASN A 87 -1.14 -4.28 -11.96
C ASN A 87 -2.32 -3.43 -12.44
N PRO A 88 -2.23 -2.07 -12.52
CA PRO A 88 -3.33 -1.25 -13.01
C PRO A 88 -3.73 -1.57 -14.46
N LYS A 89 -2.79 -2.03 -15.29
CA LYS A 89 -3.09 -2.47 -16.66
C LYS A 89 -3.83 -3.80 -16.66
N ASP A 90 -3.36 -4.76 -15.86
CA ASP A 90 -3.95 -6.09 -15.75
C ASP A 90 -5.40 -6.02 -15.24
N PHE A 91 -5.67 -5.12 -14.29
CA PHE A 91 -6.99 -4.88 -13.73
C PHE A 91 -7.78 -3.77 -14.46
N GLN A 92 -7.24 -3.20 -15.54
CA GLN A 92 -7.88 -2.13 -16.32
C GLN A 92 -8.27 -0.89 -15.50
N ASN A 93 -7.51 -0.58 -14.43
CA ASN A 93 -7.72 0.61 -13.62
C ASN A 93 -7.14 1.85 -14.31
N LYS A 94 -7.97 2.89 -14.47
CA LYS A 94 -7.51 4.19 -14.96
C LYS A 94 -6.91 5.00 -13.81
N ILE A 95 -5.63 5.35 -13.89
CA ILE A 95 -4.98 6.24 -12.92
C ILE A 95 -5.25 7.69 -13.34
N ILE A 96 -5.71 8.51 -12.40
CA ILE A 96 -6.07 9.92 -12.63
C ILE A 96 -5.35 10.77 -11.57
N CYS A 97 -4.59 11.77 -12.02
CA CYS A 97 -4.02 12.79 -11.15
C CYS A 97 -4.15 14.14 -11.85
N ASN A 98 -4.82 15.08 -11.18
CA ASN A 98 -5.17 16.38 -11.77
C ASN A 98 -4.33 17.53 -11.20
N ILE A 99 -3.35 17.26 -10.33
CA ILE A 99 -2.56 18.31 -9.65
C ILE A 99 -1.83 19.25 -10.60
N SER A 100 -1.51 18.78 -11.82
CA SER A 100 -0.83 19.58 -12.84
C SER A 100 -1.74 19.90 -14.04
N ASN A 101 -3.05 19.72 -13.90
CA ASN A 101 -4.00 20.07 -14.96
C ASN A 101 -4.20 21.60 -14.99
N PRO A 102 -3.82 22.29 -16.08
CA PRO A 102 -3.96 23.74 -16.19
C PRO A 102 -5.41 24.25 -16.16
N GLU A 103 -6.40 23.40 -16.47
CA GLU A 103 -7.82 23.78 -16.47
C GLU A 103 -8.46 23.73 -15.06
N ILE A 104 -7.76 23.16 -14.08
CA ILE A 104 -8.25 22.97 -12.70
C ILE A 104 -7.56 23.95 -11.72
N MET A 105 -6.41 24.51 -12.10
CA MET A 105 -5.75 25.61 -11.37
C MET A 105 -6.44 26.94 -11.61
#